data_AF-A0A399EV17-F1
#
_entry.id   AF-A0A399EV17-F1
#
_cell.length_a   1.000
_cell.length_b   1.000
_cell.length_c   1.000
_cell.angle_alpha   90.00
_cell.angle_beta   90.00
_cell.angle_gamma   90.00
#
_symmetry.space_group_name_H-M   'P 1'
#
loop_
_entity.id
_entity.type
_entity.pdbx_description
1 polymer ?
#
loop_
_entity_poly.entity_id
_entity_poly.type
_entity_poly.pdbx_seq_one_letter_code
_entity_poly.pdbx_strand_id
1 'polypeptide(L)'
;MRERILARIRRALEHRPRLELPPSLEPASLAPAEARALFLRRLEENGAEAVVLESLEAAQAWLAGFAQTFEGVALGEGLPAALRPALPLRPPEEAPLGVSWALGAVAETGTVVLGSREGRRVQLLPPTHLVFVPGSRVYATLYEALLSLSHRPSALALHSGPSKSADIGQIMVKGVHGPGRLVVALVDQSPSDLQTPEAPQAKLEQ
;
A
#
# COMPACT_ATOMS: atom_id res chain seq x y z
N MET A 1 40.70 11.75 -12.52
CA MET A 1 39.44 12.00 -13.27
C MET A 1 38.35 12.60 -12.39
N ARG A 2 37.92 11.91 -11.30
CA ARG A 2 36.87 12.35 -10.36
C ARG A 2 37.10 13.75 -9.77
N GLU A 3 38.30 14.01 -9.25
CA GLU A 3 38.62 15.30 -8.62
C GLU A 3 38.51 16.48 -9.58
N ARG A 4 38.97 16.31 -10.82
CA ARG A 4 38.84 17.31 -11.88
C ARG A 4 37.38 17.62 -12.22
N ILE A 5 36.50 16.59 -12.22
CA ILE A 5 35.06 16.76 -12.43
C ILE A 5 34.43 17.53 -11.26
N LEU A 6 34.72 17.10 -10.02
CA LEU A 6 34.18 17.76 -8.83
C LEU A 6 34.66 19.20 -8.68
N ALA A 7 35.92 19.51 -9.02
CA ALA A 7 36.45 20.87 -9.01
C ALA A 7 35.73 21.78 -10.01
N ARG A 8 35.44 21.28 -11.22
CA ARG A 8 34.66 22.02 -12.22
C ARG A 8 33.22 22.26 -11.79
N ILE A 9 32.58 21.27 -11.14
CA ILE A 9 31.23 21.41 -10.58
C ILE A 9 31.21 22.46 -9.46
N ARG A 10 32.15 22.40 -8.51
CA ARG A 10 32.24 23.39 -7.42
C ARG A 10 32.42 24.82 -7.96
N ARG A 11 33.38 25.01 -8.89
CA ARG A 11 33.63 26.30 -9.55
C ARG A 11 32.40 26.83 -10.30
N ALA A 12 31.64 25.94 -10.94
CA ALA A 12 30.39 26.32 -11.63
C ALA A 12 29.26 26.68 -10.66
N LEU A 13 29.28 26.14 -9.44
CA LEU A 13 28.28 26.41 -8.40
C LEU A 13 28.63 27.65 -7.55
N GLU A 14 29.89 28.10 -7.50
CA GLU A 14 30.35 29.26 -6.69
C GLU A 14 29.54 30.55 -6.94
N HIS A 15 29.14 30.80 -8.18
CA HIS A 15 28.43 32.02 -8.57
C HIS A 15 26.94 31.77 -8.86
N ARG A 16 26.46 30.54 -8.63
CA ARG A 16 25.06 30.22 -8.84
C ARG A 16 24.27 30.80 -7.65
N PRO A 17 23.32 31.72 -7.88
CA PRO A 17 22.47 32.19 -6.80
C PRO A 17 21.78 30.97 -6.17
N ARG A 18 21.91 30.84 -4.84
CA ARG A 18 21.13 29.85 -4.10
C ARG A 18 19.68 30.30 -4.20
N LEU A 19 18.89 29.53 -4.94
CA LEU A 19 17.45 29.68 -4.91
C LEU A 19 16.99 29.35 -3.50
N GLU A 20 16.36 30.31 -2.84
CA GLU A 20 15.60 30.00 -1.63
C GLU A 20 14.47 29.06 -2.04
N LEU A 21 14.49 27.87 -1.46
CA LEU A 21 13.38 26.95 -1.63
C LEU A 21 12.16 27.54 -0.92
N PRO A 22 10.95 27.32 -1.43
CA PRO A 22 9.74 27.58 -0.67
C PRO A 22 9.83 26.91 0.71
N PRO A 23 9.14 27.45 1.73
CA PRO A 23 9.02 26.74 3.00
C PRO A 23 8.51 25.32 2.77
N SER A 24 8.89 24.39 3.65
CA SER A 24 8.35 23.04 3.63
C SER A 24 6.83 23.09 3.53
N LEU A 25 6.26 22.29 2.64
CA LEU A 25 4.82 22.12 2.61
C LEU A 25 4.42 21.49 3.95
N GLU A 26 3.67 22.23 4.77
CA GLU A 26 3.00 21.67 5.92
C GLU A 26 1.90 20.75 5.41
N PRO A 27 2.00 19.42 5.60
CA PRO A 27 0.94 18.52 5.15
C PRO A 27 -0.34 18.86 5.90
N ALA A 28 -1.47 18.83 5.18
CA ALA A 28 -2.78 18.90 5.81
C ALA A 28 -2.93 17.67 6.71
N SER A 29 -2.82 17.86 8.03
CA SER A 29 -3.01 16.79 8.99
C SER A 29 -4.50 16.55 9.17
N LEU A 30 -4.98 15.38 8.75
CA LEU A 30 -6.33 14.91 9.04
C LEU A 30 -6.32 14.11 10.34
N ALA A 31 -7.41 14.20 11.11
CA ALA A 31 -7.58 13.27 12.21
C ALA A 31 -7.66 11.82 11.68
N PRO A 32 -7.21 10.80 12.45
CA PRO A 32 -7.21 9.42 11.96
C PRO A 32 -8.57 8.91 11.45
N ALA A 33 -9.67 9.31 12.10
CA ALA A 33 -11.02 8.97 11.66
C ALA A 33 -11.39 9.63 10.33
N GLU A 34 -10.97 10.87 10.11
CA GLU A 34 -11.19 11.60 8.85
C GLU A 34 -10.36 11.01 7.72
N ALA A 35 -9.10 10.66 7.98
CA ALA A 35 -8.23 9.97 7.02
C ALA A 35 -8.82 8.62 6.61
N ARG A 36 -9.35 7.84 7.56
CA ARG A 36 -10.06 6.58 7.27
C ARG A 36 -11.31 6.80 6.41
N ALA A 37 -12.15 7.75 6.78
CA ALA A 37 -13.37 8.05 6.02
C ALA A 37 -13.04 8.51 4.58
N LEU A 38 -12.03 9.38 4.43
CA LEU A 38 -11.57 9.83 3.12
C LEU A 38 -10.98 8.68 2.30
N PHE A 39 -10.16 7.82 2.92
CA PHE A 39 -9.59 6.65 2.26
C PHE A 39 -10.67 5.73 1.67
N LEU A 40 -11.65 5.33 2.48
CA LEU A 40 -12.73 4.43 2.04
C LEU A 40 -13.51 5.03 0.88
N ARG A 41 -13.89 6.31 0.99
CA ARG A 41 -14.57 7.03 -0.08
C ARG A 41 -13.75 7.05 -1.38
N ARG A 42 -12.46 7.41 -1.31
CA ARG A 42 -11.58 7.48 -2.49
C ARG A 42 -11.37 6.11 -3.12
N LEU A 43 -11.23 5.08 -2.30
CA LEU A 43 -11.05 3.71 -2.75
C LEU A 43 -12.26 3.23 -3.57
N GLU A 44 -13.48 3.52 -3.09
CA GLU A 44 -14.74 3.23 -3.80
C GLU A 44 -14.89 4.07 -5.09
N GLU A 45 -14.54 5.37 -5.04
CA GLU A 45 -14.52 6.24 -6.23
C GLU A 45 -13.57 5.70 -7.32
N ASN A 46 -12.48 5.03 -6.92
CA ASN A 46 -11.55 4.35 -7.82
C ASN A 46 -12.03 2.96 -8.29
N GLY A 47 -13.18 2.50 -7.80
CA GLY A 47 -13.84 1.25 -8.20
C GLY A 47 -13.35 0.00 -7.48
N ALA A 48 -12.63 0.14 -6.37
CA ALA A 48 -12.32 -0.97 -5.47
C ALA A 48 -13.46 -1.19 -4.45
N GLU A 49 -13.50 -2.40 -3.89
CA GLU A 49 -14.45 -2.76 -2.83
C GLU A 49 -13.77 -2.59 -1.46
N ALA A 50 -14.51 -2.08 -0.48
CA ALA A 50 -14.03 -1.89 0.87
C ALA A 50 -14.86 -2.68 1.89
N VAL A 51 -14.19 -3.24 2.89
CA VAL A 51 -14.82 -3.80 4.09
C VAL A 51 -14.06 -3.33 5.32
N VAL A 52 -14.79 -2.92 6.36
CA VAL A 52 -14.23 -2.54 7.67
C VAL A 52 -14.50 -3.66 8.65
N LEU A 53 -13.46 -4.11 9.35
CA LEU A 53 -13.48 -5.26 10.25
C LEU A 53 -12.94 -4.81 11.60
N GLU A 54 -13.73 -4.97 12.65
CA GLU A 54 -13.47 -4.39 13.98
C GLU A 54 -12.32 -5.06 14.75
N SER A 55 -11.95 -6.28 14.34
CA SER A 55 -10.88 -7.06 14.95
C SER A 55 -10.29 -8.10 13.99
N LEU A 56 -9.20 -8.74 14.42
CA LEU A 56 -8.60 -9.86 13.70
C LEU A 56 -9.54 -11.07 13.61
N GLU A 57 -10.35 -11.33 14.63
CA GLU A 57 -11.35 -12.40 14.66
C GLU A 57 -12.48 -12.12 13.67
N ALA A 58 -12.96 -10.87 13.62
CA ALA A 58 -13.94 -10.45 12.61
C ALA A 58 -13.37 -10.61 11.19
N ALA A 59 -12.09 -10.28 11.01
CA ALA A 59 -11.40 -10.46 9.74
C ALA A 59 -11.27 -11.95 9.33
N GLN A 60 -10.98 -12.85 10.28
CA GLN A 60 -10.97 -14.29 10.05
C GLN A 60 -12.34 -14.82 9.64
N ALA A 61 -13.39 -14.45 10.38
CA ALA A 61 -14.75 -14.89 10.12
C ALA A 61 -15.24 -14.42 8.74
N TRP A 62 -14.97 -13.14 8.41
CA TRP A 62 -15.31 -12.59 7.10
C TRP A 62 -14.52 -13.28 5.98
N LEU A 63 -13.21 -13.48 6.15
CA LEU A 63 -12.36 -14.15 5.18
C LEU A 63 -12.83 -15.58 4.90
N ALA A 64 -13.28 -16.31 5.92
CA ALA A 64 -13.80 -17.67 5.77
C ALA A 64 -15.04 -17.72 4.87
N GLY A 65 -15.91 -16.69 4.90
CA GLY A 65 -17.03 -16.56 3.98
C GLY A 65 -16.59 -16.10 2.59
N PHE A 66 -15.77 -15.05 2.52
CA PHE A 66 -15.27 -14.49 1.27
C PHE A 66 -14.49 -15.51 0.43
N ALA A 67 -13.65 -16.33 1.07
CA ALA A 67 -12.79 -17.31 0.39
C ALA A 67 -13.57 -18.46 -0.24
N GLN A 68 -14.80 -18.77 0.20
CA GLN A 68 -15.61 -19.88 -0.34
C GLN A 68 -15.94 -19.73 -1.81
N THR A 69 -15.86 -18.52 -2.37
CA THR A 69 -16.13 -18.26 -3.79
C THR A 69 -14.93 -18.54 -4.70
N PHE A 70 -13.81 -19.04 -4.16
CA PHE A 70 -12.56 -19.24 -4.89
C PHE A 70 -12.06 -20.69 -4.77
N GLU A 71 -11.49 -21.22 -5.85
CA GLU A 71 -10.97 -22.59 -5.91
C GLU A 71 -9.47 -22.73 -5.58
N GLY A 72 -8.81 -21.61 -5.26
CA GLY A 72 -7.38 -21.57 -4.96
C GLY A 72 -6.89 -20.16 -4.63
N VAL A 73 -5.69 -20.08 -4.05
CA VAL A 73 -5.15 -18.82 -3.55
C VAL A 73 -3.63 -18.73 -3.73
N ALA A 74 -3.13 -17.52 -3.99
CA ALA A 74 -1.73 -17.15 -3.86
C ALA A 74 -1.57 -16.16 -2.70
N LEU A 75 -0.58 -16.38 -1.83
CA LEU A 75 -0.39 -15.61 -0.60
C LEU A 75 0.90 -14.79 -0.66
N GLY A 76 0.82 -13.53 -0.21
CA GLY A 76 2.00 -12.73 0.10
C GLY A 76 2.69 -13.21 1.38
N GLU A 77 4.02 -13.05 1.45
CA GLU A 77 4.80 -13.60 2.57
C GLU A 77 4.53 -12.91 3.91
N GLY A 78 4.15 -11.63 3.89
CA GLY A 78 3.84 -10.84 5.07
C GLY A 78 2.44 -11.07 5.64
N LEU A 79 1.62 -11.91 4.99
CA LEU A 79 0.28 -12.23 5.46
C LEU A 79 0.32 -13.02 6.79
N PRO A 80 -0.30 -12.50 7.87
CA PRO A 80 -0.37 -13.20 9.15
C PRO A 80 -1.01 -14.59 8.98
N ALA A 81 -0.53 -15.59 9.73
CA ALA A 81 -1.06 -16.95 9.67
C ALA A 81 -2.57 -17.02 9.91
N ALA A 82 -3.06 -16.17 10.83
CA ALA A 82 -4.48 -15.95 11.12
C ALA A 82 -5.32 -15.60 9.89
N LEU A 83 -4.77 -14.85 8.93
CA LEU A 83 -5.50 -14.34 7.75
C LEU A 83 -5.18 -15.15 6.49
N ARG A 84 -4.72 -16.38 6.63
CA ARG A 84 -4.53 -17.29 5.51
C ARG A 84 -5.83 -18.07 5.30
N PRO A 85 -6.50 -17.91 4.14
CA PRO A 85 -7.73 -18.64 3.88
C PRO A 85 -7.44 -20.14 3.74
N ALA A 86 -8.40 -20.98 4.15
CA ALA A 86 -8.31 -22.43 4.02
C ALA A 86 -8.61 -22.89 2.58
N LEU A 87 -7.75 -22.47 1.64
CA LEU A 87 -7.84 -22.79 0.21
C LEU A 87 -6.55 -23.47 -0.27
N PRO A 88 -6.62 -24.31 -1.33
CA PRO A 88 -5.43 -24.85 -1.97
C PRO A 88 -4.51 -23.72 -2.46
N LEU A 89 -3.23 -23.79 -2.10
CA LEU A 89 -2.23 -22.87 -2.64
C LEU A 89 -2.01 -23.17 -4.11
N ARG A 90 -2.01 -22.12 -4.94
CA ARG A 90 -1.70 -22.21 -6.36
C ARG A 90 -0.61 -21.21 -6.75
N PRO A 91 0.15 -21.47 -7.82
CA PRO A 91 1.02 -20.45 -8.42
C PRO A 91 0.20 -19.18 -8.73
N PRO A 92 0.76 -17.96 -8.56
CA PRO A 92 0.02 -16.71 -8.77
C PRO A 92 -0.64 -16.55 -10.16
N GLU A 93 -0.09 -17.18 -11.20
CA GLU A 93 -0.60 -17.22 -12.56
C GLU A 93 -1.84 -18.12 -12.73
N GLU A 94 -2.09 -19.03 -11.79
CA GLU A 94 -3.22 -19.98 -11.80
C GLU A 94 -4.22 -19.70 -10.67
N ALA A 95 -3.84 -18.86 -9.69
CA ALA A 95 -4.67 -18.53 -8.55
C ALA A 95 -5.76 -17.52 -8.92
N PRO A 96 -7.05 -17.81 -8.66
CA PRO A 96 -8.12 -16.83 -8.88
C PRO A 96 -8.13 -15.69 -7.84
N LEU A 97 -7.45 -15.90 -6.71
CA LEU A 97 -7.33 -14.95 -5.61
C LEU A 97 -5.86 -14.76 -5.20
N GLY A 98 -5.41 -13.51 -5.17
CA GLY A 98 -4.20 -13.09 -4.46
C GLY A 98 -4.58 -12.48 -3.11
N VAL A 99 -3.83 -12.77 -2.05
CA VAL A 99 -4.04 -12.16 -0.73
C VAL A 99 -2.74 -11.55 -0.23
N SER A 100 -2.80 -10.29 0.19
CA SER A 100 -1.62 -9.56 0.69
C SER A 100 -1.92 -8.76 1.95
N TRP A 101 -0.85 -8.44 2.68
CA TRP A 101 -0.84 -7.52 3.81
C TRP A 101 -0.19 -6.20 3.42
N ALA A 102 -0.92 -5.10 3.55
CA ALA A 102 -0.42 -3.77 3.24
C ALA A 102 0.54 -3.24 4.31
N LEU A 103 1.53 -2.47 3.87
CA LEU A 103 2.37 -1.67 4.75
C LEU A 103 1.59 -0.48 5.34
N GLY A 104 0.55 -0.03 4.64
CA GLY A 104 -0.38 1.03 5.02
C GLY A 104 -1.28 1.44 3.84
N ALA A 105 -2.02 2.53 4.01
CA ALA A 105 -2.87 3.13 3.00
C ALA A 105 -2.78 4.67 3.01
N VAL A 106 -3.14 5.28 1.88
CA VAL A 106 -3.09 6.72 1.63
C VAL A 106 -4.48 7.23 1.31
N ALA A 107 -4.99 8.13 2.17
CA ALA A 107 -6.35 8.62 2.11
C ALA A 107 -6.61 9.52 0.89
N GLU A 108 -5.73 10.49 0.63
CA GLU A 108 -5.92 11.49 -0.45
C GLU A 108 -6.17 10.86 -1.84
N THR A 109 -5.58 9.69 -2.09
CA THR A 109 -5.66 8.98 -3.38
C THR A 109 -6.43 7.66 -3.33
N GLY A 110 -6.88 7.19 -2.17
CA GLY A 110 -7.53 5.88 -2.03
C GLY A 110 -6.60 4.72 -2.39
N THR A 111 -5.34 4.79 -1.94
CA THR A 111 -4.28 3.86 -2.37
C THR A 111 -3.84 2.94 -1.24
N VAL A 112 -3.65 1.65 -1.53
CA VAL A 112 -2.94 0.73 -0.62
C VAL A 112 -1.47 0.64 -0.99
N VAL A 113 -0.61 0.56 0.03
CA VAL A 113 0.85 0.49 -0.11
C VAL A 113 1.33 -0.92 0.20
N LEU A 114 1.92 -1.59 -0.78
CA LEU A 114 2.43 -2.96 -0.65
C LEU A 114 3.95 -3.00 -0.79
N GLY A 115 4.59 -3.87 -0.02
CA GLY A 115 6.02 -4.13 -0.10
C GLY A 115 6.37 -5.24 -1.08
N SER A 116 7.62 -5.28 -1.56
CA SER A 116 8.11 -6.34 -2.44
C SER A 116 8.02 -7.76 -1.85
N ARG A 117 7.99 -7.88 -0.51
CA ARG A 117 7.80 -9.16 0.22
C ARG A 117 6.44 -9.81 -0.05
N GLU A 118 5.43 -9.05 -0.43
CA GLU A 118 4.12 -9.62 -0.78
C GLU A 118 4.15 -10.34 -2.14
N GLY A 119 5.28 -10.29 -2.86
CA GLY A 119 5.47 -10.97 -4.13
C GLY A 119 4.75 -10.25 -5.27
N ARG A 120 5.52 -9.62 -6.17
CA ARG A 120 4.96 -8.87 -7.32
C ARG A 120 3.95 -9.68 -8.14
N ARG A 121 4.15 -11.00 -8.25
CA ARG A 121 3.24 -11.89 -8.99
C ARG A 121 1.90 -12.08 -8.27
N VAL A 122 1.90 -12.19 -6.94
CA VAL A 122 0.67 -12.30 -6.12
C VAL A 122 -0.15 -11.02 -6.23
N GLN A 123 0.51 -9.86 -6.29
CA GLN A 123 -0.14 -8.56 -6.37
C GLN A 123 -0.75 -8.24 -7.75
N LEU A 124 -0.28 -8.90 -8.82
CA LEU A 124 -0.59 -8.48 -10.20
C LEU A 124 -1.25 -9.55 -11.07
N LEU A 125 -1.00 -10.85 -10.83
CA LEU A 125 -1.47 -11.91 -11.71
C LEU A 125 -2.87 -12.43 -11.36
N PRO A 126 -3.22 -12.64 -10.07
CA PRO A 126 -4.56 -13.06 -9.72
C PRO A 126 -5.61 -12.02 -10.16
N PRO A 127 -6.72 -12.46 -10.79
CA PRO A 127 -7.76 -11.56 -11.27
C PRO A 127 -8.47 -10.81 -10.14
N THR A 128 -8.54 -11.42 -8.95
CA THR A 128 -8.98 -10.76 -7.71
C THR A 128 -7.81 -10.64 -6.74
N HIS A 129 -7.63 -9.44 -6.18
CA HIS A 129 -6.66 -9.19 -5.13
C HIS A 129 -7.36 -8.69 -3.87
N LEU A 130 -7.22 -9.45 -2.79
CA LEU A 130 -7.63 -9.05 -1.45
C LEU A 130 -6.42 -8.47 -0.71
N VAL A 131 -6.54 -7.25 -0.22
CA VAL A 131 -5.49 -6.57 0.54
C VAL A 131 -6.02 -6.23 1.93
N PHE A 132 -5.40 -6.80 2.96
CA PHE A 132 -5.64 -6.39 4.33
C PHE A 132 -4.81 -5.15 4.68
N VAL A 133 -5.44 -4.15 5.30
CA VAL A 133 -4.81 -2.90 5.72
C VAL A 133 -4.98 -2.75 7.24
N PRO A 134 -3.89 -2.56 8.01
CA PRO A 134 -4.00 -2.20 9.41
C PRO A 134 -4.74 -0.87 9.59
N GLY A 135 -5.74 -0.86 10.46
CA GLY A 135 -6.57 0.31 10.72
C GLY A 135 -5.80 1.54 11.19
N SER A 136 -4.73 1.33 11.95
CA SER A 136 -3.83 2.39 12.43
C SER A 136 -2.90 2.97 11.35
N ARG A 137 -2.77 2.30 10.20
CA ARG A 137 -1.82 2.65 9.14
C ARG A 137 -2.50 3.27 7.92
N VAL A 138 -3.53 4.07 8.15
CA VAL A 138 -4.14 4.92 7.13
C VAL A 138 -3.61 6.33 7.34
N TYR A 139 -2.84 6.82 6.37
CA TYR A 139 -2.20 8.13 6.40
C TYR A 139 -2.96 9.11 5.53
N ALA A 140 -2.95 10.39 5.88
CA ALA A 140 -3.65 11.40 5.08
C ALA A 140 -3.02 11.54 3.69
N THR A 141 -1.68 11.50 3.64
CA THR A 141 -0.90 11.73 2.42
C THR A 141 0.09 10.60 2.11
N LEU A 142 0.52 10.51 0.85
CA LEU A 142 1.60 9.59 0.45
C LEU A 142 2.91 9.92 1.16
N TYR A 143 3.16 11.21 1.41
CA TYR A 143 4.35 11.66 2.11
C TYR A 143 4.42 11.09 3.53
N GLU A 144 3.33 11.21 4.30
CA GLU A 144 3.21 10.61 5.65
C GLU A 144 3.40 9.09 5.62
N ALA A 145 2.75 8.41 4.67
CA ALA A 145 2.89 6.96 4.51
C ALA A 145 4.36 6.56 4.26
N LEU A 146 5.08 7.26 3.39
CA LEU A 146 6.48 6.99 3.09
C LEU A 146 7.42 7.30 4.27
N LEU A 147 7.11 8.33 5.07
CA LEU A 147 7.87 8.64 6.30
C LEU A 147 7.67 7.59 7.40
N SER A 148 6.50 6.95 7.45
CA SER A 148 6.21 5.90 8.44
C SER A 148 7.00 4.60 8.23
N LEU A 149 7.59 4.40 7.04
CA LEU A 149 8.31 3.18 6.69
C LEU A 149 9.68 3.14 7.40
N SER A 150 9.77 2.37 8.48
CA SER A 150 11.02 2.13 9.23
C SER A 150 12.09 1.42 8.39
N HIS A 151 11.67 0.56 7.45
CA HIS A 151 12.53 -0.09 6.47
C HIS A 151 11.95 0.09 5.07
N ARG A 152 12.77 0.54 4.12
CA ARG A 152 12.35 0.70 2.72
C ARG A 152 12.52 -0.62 1.97
N PRO A 153 11.45 -1.27 1.50
CA PRO A 153 11.58 -2.47 0.68
C PRO A 153 12.27 -2.13 -0.65
N SER A 154 12.80 -3.15 -1.32
CA SER A 154 13.43 -3.01 -2.65
C SER A 154 12.48 -2.45 -3.72
N ALA A 155 11.17 -2.64 -3.53
CA ALA A 155 10.12 -2.01 -4.32
C ALA A 155 8.87 -1.77 -3.46
N LEU A 156 8.17 -0.69 -3.75
CA LEU A 156 6.82 -0.41 -3.27
C LEU A 156 5.85 -0.49 -4.45
N ALA A 157 4.69 -1.09 -4.21
CA ALA A 157 3.57 -1.04 -5.13
C ALA A 157 2.45 -0.20 -4.52
N LEU A 158 1.91 0.72 -5.33
CA LEU A 158 0.85 1.65 -4.96
C LEU A 158 -0.38 1.29 -5.79
N HIS A 159 -1.37 0.67 -5.17
CA HIS A 159 -2.59 0.23 -5.85
C HIS A 159 -3.75 1.13 -5.46
N SER A 160 -4.20 1.98 -6.38
CA SER A 160 -5.31 2.92 -6.14
C SER A 160 -6.67 2.38 -6.52
N GLY A 161 -6.75 1.21 -7.14
CA GLY A 161 -8.01 0.63 -7.64
C GLY A 161 -7.73 -0.60 -8.50
N PRO A 162 -8.77 -1.25 -9.03
CA PRO A 162 -8.59 -2.35 -9.98
C PRO A 162 -7.86 -1.88 -11.24
N SER A 163 -7.14 -2.79 -11.88
CA SER A 163 -6.49 -2.52 -13.16
C SER A 163 -7.55 -2.24 -14.22
N LYS A 164 -7.51 -1.02 -14.74
CA LYS A 164 -8.37 -0.53 -15.81
C LYS A 164 -7.49 0.16 -16.83
N SER A 165 -7.50 -0.36 -18.05
CA SER A 165 -6.83 0.27 -19.18
C SER A 165 -7.89 0.64 -20.19
N ALA A 166 -7.95 1.93 -20.55
CA ALA A 166 -8.65 2.34 -21.74
C ALA A 166 -7.70 2.04 -22.90
N ASP A 167 -8.10 1.16 -23.82
CA ASP A 167 -7.39 0.99 -25.09
C ASP A 167 -7.48 2.31 -25.88
N ILE A 168 -6.57 2.53 -26.83
CA ILE A 168 -6.50 3.75 -27.67
C ILE A 168 -7.84 4.03 -28.38
N GLY A 169 -8.68 3.00 -28.56
CA GLY A 169 -10.06 3.09 -29.07
C GLY A 169 -11.15 3.43 -28.04
N GLN A 170 -10.82 3.87 -26.82
CA GLN A 170 -11.75 4.18 -25.71
C GLN A 170 -12.57 3.00 -25.19
N ILE A 171 -12.21 1.77 -25.53
CA ILE A 171 -12.82 0.56 -24.96
C ILE A 171 -12.13 0.28 -23.63
N MET A 172 -12.92 0.21 -22.57
CA MET A 172 -12.43 -0.05 -21.23
C MET A 172 -12.24 -1.56 -21.03
N VAL A 173 -10.99 -2.01 -20.97
CA VAL A 173 -10.67 -3.41 -20.65
C VAL A 173 -10.17 -3.46 -19.21
N LYS A 174 -10.81 -4.28 -18.39
CA LYS A 174 -10.41 -4.52 -16.99
C LYS A 174 -9.45 -5.70 -16.93
N GLY A 175 -8.40 -5.61 -16.11
CA GLY A 175 -7.58 -6.77 -15.73
C GLY A 175 -6.40 -7.14 -16.64
N VAL A 176 -6.00 -6.29 -17.60
CA VAL A 176 -4.90 -6.61 -18.55
C VAL A 176 -3.51 -6.44 -17.91
N HIS A 177 -3.37 -5.51 -16.96
CA HIS A 177 -2.07 -5.13 -16.37
C HIS A 177 -2.03 -5.30 -14.84
N GLY A 178 -3.03 -5.96 -14.26
CA GLY A 178 -3.18 -6.16 -12.82
C GLY A 178 -4.57 -6.76 -12.49
N PRO A 179 -4.92 -6.87 -11.20
CA PRO A 179 -6.19 -7.47 -10.78
C PRO A 179 -7.39 -6.69 -11.34
N GLY A 180 -8.34 -7.38 -11.97
CA GLY A 180 -9.59 -6.79 -12.45
C GLY A 180 -10.57 -6.44 -11.33
N ARG A 181 -10.36 -7.00 -10.14
CA ARG A 181 -11.09 -6.72 -8.89
C ARG A 181 -10.09 -6.51 -7.75
N LEU A 182 -10.23 -5.40 -7.04
CA LEU A 182 -9.47 -5.09 -5.82
C LEU A 182 -10.45 -4.99 -4.66
N VAL A 183 -10.21 -5.80 -3.63
CA VAL A 183 -10.97 -5.78 -2.37
C VAL A 183 -10.00 -5.38 -1.25
N VAL A 184 -10.35 -4.37 -0.47
CA VAL A 184 -9.55 -3.90 0.65
C VAL A 184 -10.29 -4.16 1.96
N ALA A 185 -9.65 -4.91 2.84
CA ALA A 185 -10.13 -5.23 4.17
C ALA A 185 -9.38 -4.39 5.21
N LEU A 186 -10.02 -3.36 5.73
CA LEU A 186 -9.47 -2.53 6.80
C LEU A 186 -9.71 -3.22 8.14
N VAL A 187 -8.63 -3.59 8.84
CA VAL A 187 -8.69 -4.37 10.08
C VAL A 187 -8.29 -3.50 11.26
N ASP A 188 -9.24 -3.21 12.14
CA ASP A 188 -8.97 -2.62 13.44
C ASP A 188 -8.33 -3.63 14.40
N GLN A 189 -7.54 -3.15 15.36
CA GLN A 189 -6.87 -3.99 16.37
C GLN A 189 -6.04 -5.13 15.77
N SER A 190 -5.30 -4.83 14.71
CA SER A 190 -4.40 -5.76 14.03
C SER A 190 -3.13 -6.05 14.86
N PRO A 191 -2.36 -7.12 14.57
CA PRO A 191 -1.09 -7.40 15.26
C PRO A 191 -0.08 -6.26 15.21
N SER A 192 -0.13 -5.43 14.16
CA SER A 192 0.66 -4.20 14.03
C SER A 192 0.18 -3.03 14.90
N ASP A 193 -1.06 -3.08 15.39
CA ASP A 193 -1.64 -2.07 16.30
C ASP A 193 -1.27 -2.40 17.76
N LEU A 194 -0.91 -3.66 18.03
CA LEU A 194 -0.41 -4.14 19.32
C LEU A 194 1.10 -3.92 19.50
N GLN A 195 1.81 -3.61 18.42
CA GLN A 195 3.20 -3.15 18.44
C GLN A 195 3.19 -1.62 18.27
N THR A 196 3.05 -0.90 19.40
CA THR A 196 3.25 0.54 19.45
C THR A 196 4.57 0.89 18.74
N PRO A 197 4.60 1.85 17.79
CA PRO A 197 5.85 2.34 17.26
C PRO A 197 6.59 3.02 18.41
N GLU A 198 7.69 2.42 18.90
CA GLU A 198 8.67 3.18 19.68
C GLU A 198 9.12 4.35 18.80
N ALA A 199 8.80 5.57 19.25
CA ALA A 199 9.26 6.77 18.61
C ALA A 199 10.79 6.70 18.47
N PRO A 200 11.37 7.08 17.32
CA PRO A 200 12.82 7.14 17.19
C PRO A 200 13.35 8.13 18.24
N GLN A 201 14.05 7.60 19.25
CA GLN A 201 14.80 8.42 20.18
C GLN A 201 15.85 9.18 19.37
N ALA A 202 15.61 10.48 19.20
CA ALA A 202 16.60 11.39 18.67
C ALA A 202 17.80 11.40 19.63
N LYS A 203 18.83 10.63 19.30
CA LYS A 203 20.16 10.83 19.88
C LYS A 203 20.68 12.18 19.38
N LEU A 204 20.43 13.21 20.17
CA LEU A 204 21.18 14.45 20.14
C LEU A 204 22.49 14.17 20.90
N GLU A 205 23.49 13.65 20.20
CA GLU A 205 24.84 13.55 20.75
C GLU A 205 25.51 14.93 20.67
N GLN A 206 26.02 15.35 21.84
CA GLN A 206 26.80 16.55 22.11
C GLN A 206 28.21 16.43 21.56
#